data_AF-A0A373CY43-F1
#
_entry.id   AF-A0A373CY43-F1
#
_cell.length_a   1.000
_cell.length_b   1.000
_cell.length_c   1.000
_cell.angle_alpha   90.00
_cell.angle_beta   90.00
_cell.angle_gamma   90.00
#
_symmetry.space_group_name_H-M   'P 1'
#
loop_
_entity.id
_entity.type
_entity.pdbx_description
1 polymer ?
#
loop_
_entity_poly.entity_id
_entity_poly.type
_entity_poly.pdbx_seq_one_letter_code
_entity_poly.pdbx_strand_id
1 'polypeptide(L)'
;MQGIRLIRQEESYSSQCPPQSEEVSRIYAEKKNRKKRCIYIVDTVIYNADAVGAYNILRKYHAVSGEEIDMLVTGLKNPEIIKVAV
;
A
#
# COMPACT_ATOMS: atom_id res chain seq x y z
N MET A 1 14.66 11.38 -25.55
CA MET A 1 13.89 10.12 -25.48
C MET A 1 12.88 10.26 -24.36
N GLN A 2 11.59 10.41 -24.67
CA GLN A 2 10.55 10.33 -23.65
C GLN A 2 10.30 8.84 -23.39
N GLY A 3 10.78 8.34 -22.26
CA GLY A 3 10.66 6.94 -21.87
C GLY A 3 10.30 6.84 -20.39
N ILE A 4 9.58 5.78 -20.03
CA ILE A 4 9.22 5.50 -18.63
C ILE A 4 10.44 4.89 -17.94
N ARG A 5 10.93 5.54 -16.88
CA ARG A 5 12.02 5.00 -16.06
C ARG A 5 11.47 3.93 -15.11
N LEU A 6 12.05 2.74 -15.14
CA LEU A 6 11.78 1.69 -14.16
C LEU A 6 12.82 1.74 -13.05
N ILE A 7 12.38 1.89 -11.80
CA ILE A 7 13.23 1.87 -10.61
C ILE A 7 12.73 0.74 -9.71
N ARG A 8 13.64 -0.13 -9.26
CA ARG A 8 13.32 -1.18 -8.28
C ARG A 8 13.40 -0.61 -6.87
N GLN A 9 12.44 -0.98 -6.03
CA GLN A 9 12.39 -0.56 -4.64
C GLN A 9 12.41 -1.77 -3.71
N GLU A 10 12.92 -1.55 -2.49
CA GLU A 10 12.89 -2.55 -1.42
C GLU A 10 11.45 -2.69 -0.93
N GLU A 11 10.94 -3.91 -0.78
CA GLU A 11 9.51 -4.16 -0.54
C GLU A 11 9.20 -4.76 0.83
N SER A 12 10.17 -4.85 1.73
CA SER A 12 9.95 -5.40 3.07
C SER A 12 8.82 -4.67 3.76
N TYR A 13 7.91 -5.48 4.32
CA TYR A 13 6.73 -5.05 5.07
C TYR A 13 5.68 -4.25 4.28
N SER A 14 5.86 -4.05 2.97
CA SER A 14 4.93 -3.30 2.10
C SER A 14 3.49 -3.85 2.11
N SER A 15 3.34 -5.17 2.24
CA SER A 15 2.04 -5.85 2.32
C SER A 15 1.48 -6.00 3.74
N GLN A 16 2.21 -5.52 4.74
CA GLN A 16 1.92 -5.75 6.16
C GLN A 16 1.65 -4.44 6.91
N CYS A 17 2.24 -3.32 6.49
CA CYS A 17 2.05 -2.03 7.15
C CYS A 17 0.71 -1.38 6.73
N PRO A 18 -0.05 -0.84 7.69
CA PRO A 18 -1.21 -0.01 7.40
C PRO A 18 -0.84 1.20 6.51
N PRO A 19 -1.71 1.62 5.58
CA PRO A 19 -1.47 2.84 4.80
C PRO A 19 -1.32 4.12 5.63
N GLN A 20 -1.90 4.13 6.85
CA GLN A 20 -1.82 5.24 7.81
C GLN A 20 -0.59 5.19 8.71
N SER A 21 0.21 4.13 8.65
CA SER A 21 1.44 4.08 9.45
C SER A 21 2.34 5.26 9.09
N GLU A 22 3.16 5.71 10.02
CA GLU A 22 4.12 6.79 9.76
C GLU A 22 5.16 6.39 8.70
N GLU A 23 5.62 5.13 8.76
CA GLU A 23 6.56 4.55 7.81
C GLU A 23 6.24 3.09 7.47
N VAL A 24 6.89 2.57 6.44
CA VAL A 24 6.79 1.15 6.03
C VAL A 24 7.97 0.39 6.62
N SER A 25 7.84 0.01 7.88
CA SER A 25 8.89 -0.66 8.66
C SER A 25 8.36 -1.85 9.46
N ARG A 26 9.29 -2.62 10.05
CA ARG A 26 8.95 -3.79 10.87
C ARG A 26 8.06 -3.43 12.06
N ILE A 27 8.18 -2.21 12.59
CA ILE A 27 7.50 -1.76 13.82
C ILE A 27 5.99 -1.67 13.59
N TYR A 28 5.58 -1.20 12.42
CA TYR A 28 4.17 -1.05 12.03
C TYR A 28 3.62 -2.26 11.25
N ALA A 29 4.42 -3.31 11.07
CA ALA A 29 4.03 -4.46 10.25
C ALA A 29 3.01 -5.34 10.98
N GLU A 30 1.78 -5.38 10.46
CA GLU A 30 0.70 -6.18 11.01
C GLU A 30 0.20 -7.21 9.99
N LYS A 31 0.83 -8.39 9.96
CA LYS A 31 0.44 -9.50 9.07
C LYS A 31 -1.03 -9.88 9.16
N LYS A 32 -1.62 -9.76 10.35
CA LYS A 32 -3.03 -10.09 10.63
C LYS A 32 -4.03 -9.24 9.84
N ASN A 33 -3.60 -8.08 9.31
CA ASN A 33 -4.47 -7.16 8.57
C ASN A 33 -4.70 -7.64 7.14
N ARG A 34 -3.80 -8.44 6.57
CA ARG A 34 -4.03 -9.17 5.31
C ARG A 34 -4.92 -10.38 5.57
N LYS A 35 -6.24 -10.21 5.41
CA LYS A 35 -7.23 -11.24 5.78
C LYS A 35 -7.41 -12.31 4.72
N LYS A 36 -7.56 -11.89 3.46
CA LYS A 36 -7.87 -12.75 2.32
C LYS A 36 -7.21 -12.18 1.07
N ARG A 37 -7.22 -12.93 -0.03
CA ARG A 37 -6.82 -12.40 -1.33
C ARG A 37 -7.59 -11.10 -1.61
N CYS A 38 -6.88 -10.07 -2.07
CA CYS A 38 -7.38 -8.71 -2.32
C CYS A 38 -7.94 -7.94 -1.11
N ILE A 39 -7.98 -8.49 0.10
CA ILE A 39 -8.59 -7.84 1.28
C ILE A 39 -7.55 -7.56 2.36
N TYR A 40 -7.38 -6.27 2.66
CA TYR A 40 -6.60 -5.77 3.79
C TYR A 40 -7.53 -4.95 4.70
N ILE A 41 -7.52 -5.23 6.01
CA ILE A 41 -8.41 -4.59 7.00
C ILE A 41 -7.58 -4.03 8.13
N VAL A 42 -7.73 -2.74 8.41
CA VAL A 42 -7.18 -2.06 9.58
C VAL A 42 -8.35 -1.50 10.35
N ASP A 43 -8.42 -1.84 11.64
CA ASP A 43 -9.56 -1.55 12.50
C ASP A 43 -10.88 -2.01 11.86
N THR A 44 -11.68 -1.07 11.35
CA THR A 44 -12.97 -1.31 10.68
C THR A 44 -12.96 -0.97 9.19
N VAL A 45 -11.84 -0.49 8.66
CA VAL A 45 -11.74 -0.01 7.28
C VAL A 45 -11.17 -1.08 6.36
N ILE A 46 -11.83 -1.28 5.24
CA ILE A 46 -11.44 -2.25 4.21
C ILE A 46 -10.66 -1.53 3.11
N TYR A 47 -9.56 -2.15 2.69
CA TYR A 47 -8.69 -1.72 1.60
C TYR A 47 -8.47 -2.86 0.63
N ASN A 48 -8.14 -2.52 -0.62
CA ASN A 48 -7.60 -3.48 -1.56
C ASN A 48 -6.14 -3.81 -1.18
N ALA A 49 -5.84 -5.08 -0.92
CA ALA A 49 -4.52 -5.50 -0.43
C ALA A 49 -3.37 -5.23 -1.43
N ASP A 50 -3.64 -5.25 -2.73
CA ASP A 50 -2.65 -5.01 -3.77
C ASP A 50 -2.40 -3.50 -3.93
N ALA A 51 -3.44 -2.68 -3.81
CA ALA A 51 -3.33 -1.23 -3.76
C ALA A 51 -2.54 -0.76 -2.53
N VAL A 52 -2.77 -1.36 -1.36
CA VAL A 52 -1.96 -1.10 -0.15
C VAL A 52 -0.48 -1.43 -0.38
N GLY A 53 -0.19 -2.58 -1.01
CA GLY A 53 1.17 -2.97 -1.34
C GLY A 53 1.86 -1.97 -2.26
N ALA A 54 1.22 -1.61 -3.38
CA ALA A 54 1.75 -0.63 -4.33
C ALA A 54 1.96 0.74 -3.70
N TYR A 55 1.00 1.21 -2.89
CA TYR A 55 1.09 2.46 -2.16
C TYR A 55 2.28 2.48 -1.20
N ASN A 56 2.50 1.40 -0.45
CA ASN A 56 3.63 1.31 0.47
C ASN A 56 4.99 1.21 -0.26
N ILE A 57 5.06 0.61 -1.45
CA ILE A 57 6.26 0.65 -2.30
C ILE A 57 6.58 2.10 -2.72
N LEU A 58 5.56 2.86 -3.12
CA LEU A 58 5.71 4.27 -3.48
C LEU A 58 6.18 5.12 -2.27
N ARG A 59 5.64 4.87 -1.08
CA ARG A 59 6.10 5.53 0.16
C ARG A 59 7.57 5.26 0.45
N LYS A 60 8.04 4.03 0.24
CA LYS A 60 9.47 3.68 0.43
C LYS A 60 10.37 4.37 -0.58
N TYR A 61 9.93 4.50 -1.83
CA TYR A 61 10.64 5.29 -2.83
C TYR A 61 10.81 6.74 -2.35
N HIS A 62 9.72 7.38 -1.91
CA HIS A 62 9.77 8.78 -1.48
C HIS A 62 10.66 8.99 -0.25
N ALA A 63 10.57 8.09 0.73
CA ALA A 63 11.42 8.12 1.93
C ALA A 63 12.93 8.07 1.59
N VAL A 64 13.33 7.35 0.54
CA VAL A 64 14.74 7.29 0.08
C VAL A 64 15.09 8.48 -0.82
N SER A 65 14.15 8.97 -1.62
CA SER A 65 14.37 10.10 -2.52
C SER A 65 14.51 11.46 -1.80
N GLY A 66 13.97 11.56 -0.58
CA GLY A 66 13.90 12.82 0.18
C GLY A 66 12.81 13.78 -0.30
N GLU A 67 11.95 13.36 -1.24
CA GLU A 67 10.81 14.14 -1.69
C GLU A 67 9.66 14.06 -0.67
N GLU A 68 9.25 15.20 -0.11
CA GLU A 68 8.08 15.30 0.75
C GLU A 68 6.83 15.43 -0.12
N ILE A 69 6.05 14.36 -0.21
CA ILE A 69 4.79 14.32 -0.97
C ILE A 69 3.64 14.02 -0.01
N ASP A 70 2.60 14.84 -0.08
CA ASP A 70 1.34 14.56 0.64
C ASP A 70 0.66 13.34 0.01
N MET A 71 0.77 12.21 0.70
CA MET A 71 0.27 10.92 0.27
C MET A 71 -1.07 10.65 0.98
N LEU A 72 -2.16 11.09 0.35
CA LEU A 72 -3.50 10.91 0.88
C LEU A 72 -3.98 9.46 0.78
N VAL A 73 -4.58 8.96 1.86
CA VAL A 73 -5.08 7.57 1.94
C VAL A 73 -6.55 7.45 1.52
N THR A 74 -7.25 8.56 1.30
CA THR A 74 -8.70 8.62 1.11
C THR A 74 -9.19 7.74 -0.04
N GLY A 75 -8.46 7.69 -1.16
CA GLY A 75 -8.84 6.89 -2.34
C GLY A 75 -8.57 5.39 -2.24
N LEU A 76 -7.93 4.91 -1.17
CA LEU A 76 -7.62 3.49 -0.98
C LEU A 76 -8.71 2.72 -0.21
N LYS A 77 -9.60 3.45 0.46
CA LYS A 77 -10.62 2.91 1.36
C LYS A 77 -11.85 2.45 0.58
N ASN A 78 -12.56 1.47 1.13
CA ASN A 78 -13.86 1.00 0.66
C ASN A 78 -13.87 0.59 -0.83
N PRO A 79 -13.05 -0.40 -1.22
CA PRO A 79 -13.01 -0.85 -2.60
C PRO A 79 -14.36 -1.46 -3.03
N GLU A 80 -14.79 -1.15 -4.24
CA GLU A 80 -15.94 -1.79 -4.85
C GLU A 80 -15.57 -3.20 -5.31
N ILE A 81 -16.34 -4.20 -4.89
CA ILE A 81 -16.14 -5.60 -5.29
C ILE A 81 -17.09 -5.90 -6.45
N ILE A 82 -16.55 -5.90 -7.67
CA ILE A 82 -17.30 -6.22 -8.88
C ILE A 82 -17.14 -7.72 -9.15
N LYS A 83 -18.25 -8.46 -9.12
CA LYS A 83 -18.28 -9.85 -9.59
C LYS A 83 -18.39 -9.85 -11.11
N VAL A 84 -17.31 -10.20 -11.79
CA VAL A 84 -17.28 -10.41 -13.24
C VAL A 84 -17.42 -11.90 -13.53
N ALA A 85 -18.66 -12.30 -13.86
CA ALA A 85 -19.14 -13.65 -14.19
C ALA A 85 -19.06 -14.72 -13.06
N VAL A 86 -19.98 -15.69 -13.13
CA VAL A 86 -20.11 -16.88 -12.26
C VAL A 86 -19.70 -18.11 -13.06
#